data_AF-A0AAW1XK49-F1
#
_entry.id   AF-A0AAW1XK49-F1
#
_cell.length_a   1.000
_cell.length_b   1.000
_cell.length_c   1.000
_cell.angle_alpha   90.00
_cell.angle_beta   90.00
_cell.angle_gamma   90.00
#
_symmetry.space_group_name_H-M   'P 1'
#
loop_
_entity.id
_entity.type
_entity.pdbx_description
1 polymer ?
#
loop_
_entity_poly.entity_id
_entity_poly.type
_entity_poly.pdbx_seq_one_letter_code
_entity_poly.pdbx_strand_id
1 'polypeptide(L)'
;MEIYVSCNPFSRLIVRFLLLLYLFLNASTSVNSCMEEERRALLAFKQDLTDRSGRLSSWVGHECCRWRGISCNNRTRRVAKLDLRNTIDDEEYERSCLGGKLNPSLLALKHLSYLDLSSNKFEEVHIPSFFGQLTSLRYLNLSYASFGGEIPPSLGNLSNLNYLDLANYDVSSKNLNWLSHLSSLKYLNLGVR
;
A
#
# COMPACT_ATOMS: atom_id res chain seq x y z
N MET A 1 -46.90 29.02 41.89
CA MET A 1 -46.25 27.71 41.99
C MET A 1 -45.28 27.59 40.84
N GLU A 2 -44.01 27.90 41.08
CA GLU A 2 -42.96 27.64 40.10
C GLU A 2 -42.55 26.17 40.22
N ILE A 3 -42.77 25.39 39.16
CA ILE A 3 -42.31 24.00 39.09
C ILE A 3 -40.90 24.04 38.52
N TYR A 4 -39.92 23.85 39.39
CA TYR A 4 -38.54 23.55 39.00
C TYR A 4 -38.50 22.17 38.36
N VAL A 5 -38.29 22.10 37.04
CA VAL A 5 -37.89 20.86 36.36
C VAL A 5 -36.43 20.62 36.70
N SER A 6 -36.16 19.78 37.69
CA SER A 6 -34.80 19.38 38.03
C SER A 6 -34.23 18.49 36.92
N CYS A 7 -33.27 19.02 36.18
CA CYS A 7 -32.52 18.28 35.18
C CYS A 7 -31.52 17.36 35.91
N ASN A 8 -31.93 16.12 36.19
CA ASN A 8 -31.16 15.19 37.00
C ASN A 8 -29.87 14.76 36.26
N PRO A 9 -28.67 15.17 36.70
CA PRO A 9 -27.41 14.93 35.99
C PRO A 9 -27.04 13.44 35.91
N PHE A 10 -27.59 12.61 36.80
CA PHE A 10 -27.42 11.16 36.79
C PHE A 10 -28.09 10.50 35.58
N SER A 11 -29.21 11.05 35.09
CA SER A 11 -29.93 10.51 33.93
C SER A 11 -29.13 10.62 32.62
N ARG A 12 -28.39 11.73 32.43
CA ARG A 12 -27.53 11.94 31.26
C ARG A 12 -26.32 11.01 31.25
N LEU A 13 -25.77 10.72 32.43
CA LEU A 13 -24.63 9.80 32.57
C LEU A 13 -25.05 8.37 32.25
N ILE A 14 -26.23 7.95 32.70
CA ILE A 14 -26.81 6.63 32.42
C ILE A 14 -27.10 6.47 30.92
N VAL A 15 -27.71 7.47 30.27
CA VAL A 15 -27.95 7.42 28.82
C VAL A 15 -26.64 7.35 28.03
N ARG A 16 -25.61 8.11 28.44
CA ARG A 16 -24.28 8.02 27.81
C ARG A 16 -23.63 6.66 28.03
N PHE A 17 -23.73 6.11 29.24
CA PHE A 17 -23.18 4.79 29.55
C PHE A 17 -23.91 3.69 28.78
N LEU A 18 -25.24 3.78 28.64
CA LEU A 18 -26.05 2.85 27.84
C LEU A 18 -25.79 2.99 26.34
N LEU A 19 -25.56 4.21 25.82
CA LEU A 19 -25.15 4.44 24.43
C LEU A 19 -23.75 3.89 24.16
N LEU A 20 -22.80 4.11 25.06
CA LEU A 20 -21.45 3.53 24.97
C LEU A 20 -21.53 2.01 25.04
N LEU A 21 -22.28 1.45 26.00
CA LEU A 21 -22.48 0.01 26.14
C LEU A 21 -23.19 -0.59 24.91
N TYR A 22 -24.16 0.11 24.31
CA TYR A 22 -24.78 -0.28 23.05
C TYR A 22 -23.80 -0.25 21.87
N LEU A 23 -22.93 0.76 21.79
CA LEU A 23 -21.85 0.82 20.79
C LEU A 23 -20.83 -0.31 21.00
N PHE A 24 -20.49 -0.64 22.25
CA PHE A 24 -19.58 -1.75 22.60
C PHE A 24 -20.23 -3.13 22.36
N LEU A 25 -21.52 -3.30 22.64
CA LEU A 25 -22.25 -4.55 22.40
C LEU A 25 -22.48 -4.81 20.90
N ASN A 26 -22.60 -3.75 20.09
CA ASN A 26 -22.64 -3.83 18.63
C ASN A 26 -21.24 -3.78 17.96
N ALA A 27 -20.17 -3.60 18.74
CA ALA A 27 -18.80 -3.72 18.26
C ALA A 27 -18.38 -5.20 18.18
N SER A 28 -19.16 -5.98 17.46
CA SER A 28 -18.77 -7.34 17.06
C SER A 28 -19.42 -7.66 15.72
N THR A 29 -18.91 -7.02 14.68
CA THR A 29 -18.97 -7.62 13.34
C THR A 29 -17.54 -7.96 12.94
N SER A 30 -17.33 -9.22 12.59
CA SER A 30 -16.16 -9.69 11.86
C SER A 30 -16.15 -9.00 10.49
N VAL A 31 -15.75 -7.73 10.47
CA VAL A 31 -15.69 -6.94 9.24
C VAL A 31 -14.48 -7.43 8.47
N ASN A 32 -14.61 -7.62 7.16
CA ASN A 32 -13.52 -7.94 6.25
C ASN A 32 -12.56 -6.75 6.05
N SER A 33 -12.21 -6.06 7.14
CA SER A 33 -11.28 -4.94 7.23
C SER A 33 -9.85 -5.42 7.40
N CYS A 34 -8.88 -4.63 6.93
CA CYS A 34 -7.48 -4.74 7.34
C CYS A 34 -7.26 -3.94 8.64
N MET A 35 -6.05 -3.99 9.18
CA MET A 35 -5.68 -3.20 10.36
C MET A 35 -5.83 -1.70 10.08
N GLU A 36 -6.33 -0.93 11.04
CA GLU A 36 -6.55 0.51 10.87
C GLU A 36 -5.26 1.28 10.51
N GLU A 37 -4.11 0.87 11.07
CA GLU A 37 -2.80 1.42 10.71
C GLU A 37 -2.44 1.17 9.24
N GLU A 38 -2.63 -0.06 8.75
CA GLU A 38 -2.40 -0.44 7.35
C GLU A 38 -3.35 0.31 6.41
N ARG A 39 -4.61 0.46 6.81
CA ARG A 39 -5.62 1.23 6.07
C ARG A 39 -5.20 2.69 5.92
N ARG A 40 -4.78 3.34 7.01
CA ARG A 40 -4.31 4.74 6.98
C ARG A 40 -3.05 4.88 6.14
N ALA A 41 -2.13 3.93 6.23
CA ALA A 41 -0.94 3.89 5.40
C ALA A 41 -1.27 3.81 3.91
N LEU A 42 -2.20 2.94 3.52
CA LEU A 42 -2.68 2.86 2.13
C LEU A 42 -3.34 4.17 1.67
N LEU A 43 -4.13 4.83 2.52
CA LEU A 43 -4.72 6.13 2.16
C LEU A 43 -3.68 7.25 2.05
N ALA A 44 -2.68 7.27 2.92
CA ALA A 44 -1.55 8.20 2.81
C ALA A 44 -0.73 7.93 1.54
N PHE A 45 -0.54 6.66 1.18
CA PHE A 45 0.08 6.28 -0.07
C PHE A 45 -0.72 6.77 -1.28
N LYS A 46 -2.05 6.56 -1.28
CA LYS A 46 -2.95 7.05 -2.33
C LYS A 46 -2.94 8.57 -2.49
N GLN A 47 -2.78 9.34 -1.42
CA GLN A 47 -2.82 10.81 -1.47
C GLN A 47 -1.71 11.42 -2.33
N ASP A 48 -0.56 10.77 -2.40
CA ASP A 48 0.60 11.26 -3.17
C ASP A 48 0.67 10.71 -4.60
N LEU A 49 -0.25 9.79 -4.95
CA LEU A 49 -0.35 9.24 -6.29
C LEU A 49 -1.22 10.12 -7.19
N THR A 50 -0.77 10.29 -8.43
CA THR A 50 -1.61 10.81 -9.51
C THR A 50 -2.44 9.66 -10.09
N ASP A 51 -3.76 9.76 -10.04
CA ASP A 51 -4.71 8.75 -10.56
C ASP A 51 -5.83 9.43 -11.37
N ARG A 52 -5.57 9.73 -12.64
CA ARG A 52 -6.53 10.48 -13.49
C ARG A 52 -7.76 9.67 -13.89
N SER A 53 -7.63 8.35 -13.97
CA SER A 53 -8.72 7.42 -14.35
C SER A 53 -9.56 6.95 -13.15
N GLY A 54 -9.12 7.23 -11.93
CA GLY A 54 -9.80 6.76 -10.72
C GLY A 54 -9.67 5.25 -10.51
N ARG A 55 -8.53 4.64 -10.89
CA ARG A 55 -8.23 3.22 -10.61
C ARG A 55 -8.29 2.90 -9.12
N LEU A 56 -7.98 3.87 -8.27
CA LEU A 56 -8.00 3.80 -6.80
C LEU A 56 -9.34 4.27 -6.21
N SER A 57 -10.39 4.45 -7.02
CA SER A 57 -11.72 4.87 -6.56
C SER A 57 -12.33 3.94 -5.50
N SER A 58 -12.02 2.65 -5.54
CA SER A 58 -12.50 1.69 -4.54
C SER A 58 -11.87 1.89 -3.15
N TRP A 59 -10.78 2.67 -3.03
CA TRP A 59 -10.06 2.88 -1.78
C TRP A 59 -10.78 3.89 -0.90
N VAL A 60 -11.91 3.47 -0.36
CA VAL A 60 -12.81 4.24 0.51
C VAL A 60 -13.37 3.36 1.63
N GLY A 61 -13.76 3.99 2.74
CA GLY A 61 -14.32 3.29 3.90
C GLY A 61 -13.29 2.50 4.71
N HIS A 62 -13.76 1.43 5.36
CA HIS A 62 -12.97 0.62 6.30
C HIS A 62 -12.53 -0.74 5.74
N GLU A 63 -13.22 -1.28 4.74
CA GLU A 63 -12.96 -2.63 4.20
C GLU A 63 -11.79 -2.68 3.20
N CYS A 64 -10.58 -2.28 3.62
CA CYS A 64 -9.40 -2.21 2.75
C CYS A 64 -9.02 -3.52 2.05
N CYS A 65 -9.34 -4.68 2.64
CA CYS A 65 -9.10 -5.97 1.97
C CYS A 65 -10.01 -6.20 0.74
N ARG A 66 -11.02 -5.35 0.51
CA ARG A 66 -11.90 -5.36 -0.66
C ARG A 66 -11.52 -4.29 -1.68
N TRP A 67 -10.55 -3.43 -1.37
CA TRP A 67 -10.07 -2.43 -2.31
C TRP A 67 -9.38 -3.12 -3.49
N ARG A 68 -9.66 -2.65 -4.70
CA ARG A 68 -8.99 -3.11 -5.92
C ARG A 68 -7.48 -3.01 -5.74
N GLY A 69 -6.79 -4.09 -6.07
CA GLY A 69 -5.34 -4.21 -5.93
C GLY A 69 -4.84 -4.59 -4.53
N ILE A 70 -5.71 -4.63 -3.52
CA ILE A 70 -5.34 -5.06 -2.17
C ILE A 70 -5.77 -6.51 -1.96
N SER A 71 -4.87 -7.33 -1.42
CA SER A 71 -5.26 -8.62 -0.84
C SER A 71 -4.64 -8.82 0.53
N CYS A 72 -5.44 -9.35 1.44
CA CYS A 72 -5.05 -9.59 2.82
C CYS A 72 -4.82 -11.08 3.06
N ASN A 73 -4.02 -11.40 4.08
CA ASN A 73 -3.91 -12.75 4.58
C ASN A 73 -5.25 -13.18 5.23
N ASN A 74 -5.75 -14.35 4.84
CA ASN A 74 -7.05 -14.84 5.31
C ASN A 74 -7.11 -15.13 6.82
N ARG A 75 -5.98 -15.39 7.48
CA ARG A 75 -5.91 -15.65 8.92
C ARG A 75 -5.65 -14.38 9.72
N THR A 76 -4.63 -13.62 9.34
CA THR A 76 -4.18 -12.45 10.13
C THR A 76 -4.89 -11.16 9.76
N ARG A 77 -5.63 -11.14 8.64
CA ARG A 77 -6.28 -9.96 8.07
C ARG A 77 -5.32 -8.81 7.73
N ARG A 78 -4.01 -9.07 7.74
CA ARG A 78 -2.96 -8.11 7.37
C ARG A 78 -2.85 -7.99 5.86
N VAL A 79 -2.55 -6.78 5.37
CA VAL A 79 -2.28 -6.56 3.94
C VAL A 79 -1.03 -7.35 3.54
N ALA A 80 -1.18 -8.22 2.54
CA ALA A 80 -0.12 -9.10 2.05
C ALA A 80 0.27 -8.77 0.59
N LYS A 81 -0.66 -8.23 -0.19
CA LYS A 81 -0.48 -7.92 -1.60
C LYS A 81 -0.99 -6.51 -1.92
N LEU A 82 -0.15 -5.73 -2.59
CA LEU A 82 -0.49 -4.47 -3.27
C LEU A 82 -0.14 -4.63 -4.75
N ASP A 83 -1.16 -4.65 -5.59
CA ASP A 83 -1.06 -4.89 -7.03
C ASP A 83 -1.78 -3.77 -7.77
N LEU A 84 -0.97 -2.84 -8.24
CA LEU A 84 -1.37 -1.67 -9.01
C LEU A 84 -0.77 -1.73 -10.41
N ARG A 85 -0.46 -2.93 -10.91
CA ARG A 85 -0.04 -3.13 -12.28
C ARG A 85 -1.06 -2.51 -13.24
N ASN A 86 -0.60 -1.74 -14.22
CA ASN A 86 -1.47 -1.30 -15.30
C ASN A 86 -1.51 -2.33 -16.44
N THR A 87 -2.51 -2.23 -17.30
CA THR A 87 -2.58 -2.96 -18.55
C THR A 87 -1.95 -2.15 -19.67
N ILE A 88 -1.13 -2.81 -20.50
CA ILE A 88 -0.60 -2.22 -21.74
C ILE A 88 -1.68 -2.45 -22.81
N ASP A 89 -2.68 -1.59 -22.83
CA ASP A 89 -3.67 -1.49 -23.90
C ASP A 89 -3.56 -0.07 -24.46
N ASP A 90 -3.17 0.07 -25.73
CA ASP A 90 -2.66 1.31 -26.31
C ASP A 90 -3.67 2.48 -26.22
N GLU A 91 -4.97 2.20 -26.26
CA GLU A 91 -6.00 3.25 -26.22
C GLU A 91 -6.23 3.83 -24.81
N GLU A 92 -6.05 3.01 -23.76
CA GLU A 92 -6.36 3.38 -22.38
C GLU A 92 -5.09 3.60 -21.53
N TYR A 93 -3.94 3.07 -21.94
CA TYR A 93 -2.69 3.09 -21.17
C TYR A 93 -2.36 4.48 -20.62
N GLU A 94 -2.27 5.49 -21.49
CA GLU A 94 -1.91 6.85 -21.10
C GLU A 94 -2.94 7.49 -20.15
N ARG A 95 -4.20 7.06 -20.20
CA ARG A 95 -5.26 7.58 -19.32
C ARG A 95 -5.30 6.86 -17.97
N SER A 96 -4.87 5.60 -17.94
CA SER A 96 -4.98 4.71 -16.78
C SER A 96 -3.70 4.63 -15.93
N CYS A 97 -2.58 5.17 -16.41
CA CYS A 97 -1.33 5.20 -15.66
C CYS A 97 -1.46 5.91 -14.30
N LEU A 98 -0.93 5.26 -13.25
CA LEU A 98 -0.62 5.94 -12.01
C LEU A 98 0.72 6.68 -12.14
N GLY A 99 0.87 7.78 -11.42
CA GLY A 99 2.11 8.55 -11.35
C GLY A 99 2.26 9.23 -9.99
N GLY A 100 2.97 10.36 -9.95
CA GLY A 100 3.18 11.11 -8.72
C GLY A 100 4.30 10.52 -7.85
N LYS A 101 4.19 10.66 -6.53
CA LYS A 101 5.25 10.29 -5.58
C LYS A 101 4.92 9.01 -4.82
N LEU A 102 5.94 8.19 -4.60
CA LEU A 102 5.85 7.00 -3.76
C LEU A 102 6.06 7.39 -2.30
N ASN A 103 4.98 7.40 -1.52
CA ASN A 103 5.01 7.78 -0.10
C ASN A 103 5.57 6.63 0.78
N PRO A 104 6.48 6.91 1.75
CA PRO A 104 7.03 5.90 2.67
C PRO A 104 6.02 5.26 3.64
N SER A 105 4.77 5.72 3.68
CA SER A 105 3.70 5.11 4.48
C SER A 105 3.53 3.60 4.24
N LEU A 106 3.92 3.08 3.06
CA LEU A 106 3.98 1.63 2.80
C LEU A 106 4.82 0.86 3.82
N LEU A 107 5.76 1.51 4.51
CA LEU A 107 6.55 0.91 5.58
C LEU A 107 5.70 0.41 6.76
N ALA A 108 4.45 0.87 6.91
CA ALA A 108 3.51 0.35 7.90
C ALA A 108 2.95 -1.04 7.54
N LEU A 109 3.04 -1.44 6.27
CA LEU A 109 2.57 -2.75 5.78
C LEU A 109 3.61 -3.84 6.06
N LYS A 110 3.84 -4.15 7.34
CA LYS A 110 4.93 -5.05 7.79
C LYS A 110 4.89 -6.46 7.20
N HIS A 111 3.73 -6.90 6.71
CA HIS A 111 3.51 -8.22 6.13
C HIS A 111 3.35 -8.20 4.60
N LEU A 112 3.60 -7.05 3.96
CA LEU A 112 3.55 -6.95 2.50
C LEU A 112 4.60 -7.87 1.88
N SER A 113 4.14 -8.87 1.14
CA SER A 113 4.99 -9.86 0.49
C SER A 113 5.00 -9.72 -1.04
N TYR A 114 4.00 -9.02 -1.59
CA TYR A 114 3.86 -8.77 -3.02
C TYR A 114 3.59 -7.29 -3.27
N LEU A 115 4.46 -6.66 -4.07
CA LEU A 115 4.29 -5.31 -4.57
C LEU A 115 4.49 -5.28 -6.09
N ASP A 116 3.45 -4.92 -6.82
CA ASP A 116 3.51 -4.70 -8.27
C ASP A 116 3.01 -3.29 -8.60
N LEU A 117 3.90 -2.46 -9.14
CA LEU A 117 3.63 -1.12 -9.65
C LEU A 117 3.96 -1.03 -11.15
N SER A 118 4.12 -2.16 -11.84
CA SER A 118 4.58 -2.21 -13.23
C SER A 118 3.58 -1.58 -14.20
N SER A 119 4.10 -1.16 -15.37
CA SER A 119 3.31 -0.54 -16.45
C SER A 119 2.62 0.78 -16.05
N ASN A 120 3.14 1.52 -15.07
CA ASN A 120 2.64 2.85 -14.71
C ASN A 120 3.55 3.96 -15.26
N LYS A 121 3.34 5.22 -14.87
CA LYS A 121 4.11 6.37 -15.37
C LYS A 121 4.52 7.28 -14.23
N PHE A 122 5.56 6.88 -13.49
CA PHE A 122 6.10 7.64 -12.37
C PHE A 122 7.07 8.76 -12.78
N GLU A 123 7.00 9.25 -14.03
CA GLU A 123 7.66 10.49 -14.50
C GLU A 123 9.16 10.58 -14.16
N GLU A 124 9.92 9.52 -14.41
CA GLU A 124 11.39 9.45 -14.22
C GLU A 124 11.86 9.65 -12.77
N VAL A 125 10.97 9.52 -11.78
CA VAL A 125 11.39 9.53 -10.38
C VAL A 125 12.35 8.37 -10.08
N HIS A 126 13.26 8.60 -9.14
CA HIS A 126 14.14 7.55 -8.64
C HIS A 126 13.35 6.48 -7.90
N ILE A 127 13.78 5.23 -8.01
CA ILE A 127 13.31 4.14 -7.14
C ILE A 127 13.64 4.52 -5.69
N PRO A 128 12.65 4.69 -4.79
CA PRO A 128 12.91 5.10 -3.42
C PRO A 128 13.69 4.06 -2.61
N SER A 129 14.69 4.50 -1.87
CA SER A 129 15.53 3.62 -1.04
C SER A 129 14.75 2.91 0.08
N PHE A 130 13.60 3.44 0.50
CA PHE A 130 12.76 2.84 1.53
C PHE A 130 12.20 1.47 1.13
N PHE A 131 12.14 1.14 -0.17
CA PHE A 131 11.74 -0.21 -0.59
C PHE A 131 12.63 -1.29 0.03
N GLY A 132 13.91 -1.00 0.28
CA GLY A 132 14.82 -1.89 1.00
C GLY A 132 14.44 -2.18 2.46
N GLN A 133 13.48 -1.46 3.04
CA GLN A 133 13.00 -1.69 4.42
C GLN A 133 11.74 -2.59 4.46
N LEU A 134 11.16 -2.95 3.31
CA LEU A 134 10.02 -3.86 3.22
C LEU A 134 10.49 -5.32 3.24
N THR A 135 11.15 -5.73 4.33
CA THR A 135 11.91 -7.00 4.45
C THR A 135 11.07 -8.27 4.32
N SER A 136 9.74 -8.17 4.36
CA SER A 136 8.81 -9.27 4.09
C SER A 136 8.53 -9.52 2.61
N LEU A 137 8.99 -8.64 1.71
CA LEU A 137 8.79 -8.77 0.27
C LEU A 137 9.41 -10.07 -0.28
N ARG A 138 8.62 -10.72 -1.12
CA ARG A 138 8.99 -11.89 -1.94
C ARG A 138 8.89 -11.58 -3.43
N TYR A 139 8.03 -10.64 -3.80
CA TYR A 139 7.82 -10.19 -5.16
C TYR A 139 7.84 -8.68 -5.21
N LEU A 140 8.74 -8.13 -6.03
CA LEU A 140 8.80 -6.70 -6.34
C LEU A 140 8.89 -6.53 -7.86
N ASN A 141 7.89 -5.86 -8.43
CA ASN A 141 7.88 -5.51 -9.83
C ASN A 141 7.64 -4.01 -10.02
N LEU A 142 8.64 -3.34 -10.57
CA LEU A 142 8.66 -1.90 -10.88
C LEU A 142 8.94 -1.68 -12.38
N SER A 143 8.78 -2.71 -13.22
CA SER A 143 9.14 -2.62 -14.64
C SER A 143 8.15 -1.80 -15.47
N TYR A 144 8.65 -1.20 -16.54
CA TYR A 144 7.89 -0.37 -17.47
C TYR A 144 7.07 0.70 -16.76
N ALA A 145 7.61 1.27 -15.68
CA ALA A 145 6.91 2.21 -14.82
C ALA A 145 7.46 3.64 -14.90
N SER A 146 8.35 3.89 -15.88
CA SER A 146 9.09 5.13 -16.06
C SER A 146 9.87 5.54 -14.81
N PHE A 147 10.49 4.59 -14.11
CA PHE A 147 11.49 4.94 -13.10
C PHE A 147 12.83 5.26 -13.78
N GLY A 148 13.59 6.18 -13.19
CA GLY A 148 14.89 6.59 -13.69
C GLY A 148 15.98 6.60 -12.62
N GLY A 149 17.21 6.92 -13.04
CA GLY A 149 18.35 7.15 -12.17
C GLY A 149 18.95 5.88 -11.57
N GLU A 150 19.70 6.03 -10.46
CA GLU A 150 20.44 4.92 -9.86
C GLU A 150 19.52 3.98 -9.06
N ILE A 151 19.64 2.67 -9.31
CA ILE A 151 19.00 1.62 -8.52
C ILE A 151 19.56 1.68 -7.09
N PRO A 152 18.73 1.89 -6.06
CA PRO A 152 19.22 2.05 -4.69
C PRO A 152 19.81 0.73 -4.17
N PRO A 153 21.07 0.70 -3.70
CA PRO A 153 21.69 -0.50 -3.14
C PRO A 153 20.96 -1.08 -1.92
N SER A 154 20.10 -0.28 -1.27
CA SER A 154 19.24 -0.74 -0.16
C SER A 154 18.28 -1.85 -0.57
N LEU A 155 18.00 -2.05 -1.86
CA LEU A 155 17.25 -3.22 -2.33
C LEU A 155 17.93 -4.53 -1.94
N GLY A 156 19.26 -4.55 -1.77
CA GLY A 156 20.00 -5.70 -1.26
C GLY A 156 19.58 -6.14 0.16
N ASN A 157 18.88 -5.31 0.92
CA ASN A 157 18.35 -5.69 2.25
C ASN A 157 17.16 -6.66 2.17
N LEU A 158 16.59 -6.88 0.98
CA LEU A 158 15.41 -7.73 0.77
C LEU A 158 15.80 -9.22 0.65
N SER A 159 16.38 -9.79 1.70
CA SER A 159 16.91 -11.17 1.69
C SER A 159 15.87 -12.26 1.43
N ASN A 160 14.58 -11.97 1.63
CA ASN A 160 13.45 -12.87 1.32
C ASN A 160 12.93 -12.77 -0.12
N LEU A 161 13.46 -11.84 -0.92
CA LEU A 161 12.96 -11.54 -2.26
C LEU A 161 13.24 -12.71 -3.21
N ASN A 162 12.20 -13.18 -3.89
CA ASN A 162 12.29 -14.27 -4.85
C ASN A 162 12.21 -13.75 -6.30
N TYR A 163 11.50 -12.65 -6.52
CA TYR A 163 11.29 -12.05 -7.83
C TYR A 163 11.57 -10.55 -7.77
N LEU A 164 12.49 -10.09 -8.63
CA LEU A 164 12.80 -8.68 -8.81
C LEU A 164 12.78 -8.34 -10.30
N ASP A 165 11.88 -7.45 -10.70
CA ASP A 165 11.88 -6.85 -12.03
C ASP A 165 11.95 -5.32 -11.92
N LEU A 166 13.03 -4.75 -12.43
CA LEU A 166 13.32 -3.32 -12.44
C LEU A 166 13.46 -2.76 -13.87
N ALA A 167 13.12 -3.53 -14.89
CA ALA A 167 13.33 -3.15 -16.30
C ALA A 167 12.62 -1.83 -16.65
N ASN A 168 13.40 -0.76 -16.87
CA ASN A 168 12.96 0.57 -17.30
C ASN A 168 14.07 1.19 -18.17
N TYR A 169 13.72 2.11 -19.07
CA TYR A 169 14.67 2.75 -20.00
C TYR A 169 15.82 3.50 -19.30
N ASP A 170 15.51 4.24 -18.23
CA ASP A 170 16.47 5.19 -17.63
C ASP A 170 17.04 4.75 -16.27
N VAL A 171 16.90 3.46 -15.90
CA VAL A 171 17.52 2.95 -14.67
C VAL A 171 18.96 2.52 -14.92
N SER A 172 19.83 2.85 -13.97
CA SER A 172 21.25 2.53 -14.01
C SER A 172 21.74 1.98 -12.66
N SER A 173 22.87 1.28 -12.65
CA SER A 173 23.50 0.83 -11.40
C SER A 173 25.01 1.06 -11.50
N LYS A 174 25.61 1.75 -10.53
CA LYS A 174 27.07 1.97 -10.50
C LYS A 174 27.84 0.66 -10.30
N ASN A 175 27.29 -0.23 -9.46
CA ASN A 175 27.77 -1.59 -9.27
C ASN A 175 26.58 -2.50 -8.91
N LEU A 176 26.80 -3.81 -8.91
CA LEU A 176 25.76 -4.81 -8.62
C LEU A 176 26.04 -5.61 -7.33
N ASN A 177 26.90 -5.11 -6.44
CA ASN A 177 27.30 -5.84 -5.23
C ASN A 177 26.12 -6.13 -4.30
N TRP A 178 25.10 -5.26 -4.32
CA TRP A 178 23.87 -5.45 -3.55
C TRP A 178 23.10 -6.73 -3.93
N LEU A 179 23.26 -7.25 -5.15
CA LEU A 179 22.65 -8.51 -5.57
C LEU A 179 23.13 -9.69 -4.73
N SER A 180 24.37 -9.65 -4.23
CA SER A 180 24.93 -10.74 -3.42
C SER A 180 24.20 -10.94 -2.08
N HIS A 181 23.49 -9.92 -1.60
CA HIS A 181 22.69 -9.99 -0.38
C HIS A 181 21.26 -10.55 -0.60
N LEU A 182 20.83 -10.67 -1.86
CA LEU A 182 19.51 -11.22 -2.22
C LEU A 182 19.53 -12.75 -2.28
N SER A 183 19.78 -13.38 -1.13
CA SER A 183 20.03 -14.82 -1.02
C SER A 183 18.86 -15.73 -1.45
N SER A 184 17.62 -15.20 -1.48
CA SER A 184 16.43 -15.95 -1.91
C SER A 184 16.03 -15.74 -3.37
N LEU A 185 16.78 -14.93 -4.13
CA LEU A 185 16.38 -14.48 -5.46
C LEU A 185 16.37 -15.63 -6.47
N LYS A 186 15.29 -15.72 -7.23
CA LYS A 186 15.07 -16.75 -8.26
C LYS A 186 14.88 -16.16 -9.65
N TYR A 187 14.36 -14.94 -9.71
CA TYR A 187 14.17 -14.19 -10.94
C TYR A 187 14.69 -12.77 -10.77
N LEU A 188 15.50 -12.33 -11.73
CA LEU A 188 16.04 -10.99 -11.82
C LEU A 188 15.89 -10.48 -13.25
N ASN A 189 15.24 -9.34 -13.41
CA ASN A 189 15.25 -8.57 -14.65
C ASN A 189 15.67 -7.14 -14.36
N LEU A 190 16.73 -6.69 -15.02
CA LEU A 190 17.28 -5.33 -14.91
C LEU A 190 17.24 -4.58 -16.25
N GLY A 191 16.60 -5.11 -17.30
CA GLY A 191 16.76 -4.59 -18.64
C GLY A 191 15.48 -4.26 -19.39
N VAL A 192 15.28 -2.97 -19.68
CA VAL A 192 15.11 -2.50 -21.07
C VAL A 192 15.94 -1.24 -21.21
N ARG A 193 16.91 -1.22 -22.12
CA ARG A 193 17.78 -0.07 -22.38
C ARG A 193 17.11 0.93 -23.31
#